data_AF-A0A222VQB0-F1
#
_entry.id   AF-A0A222VQB0-F1
#
_cell.length_a   1.000
_cell.length_b   1.000
_cell.length_c   1.000
_cell.angle_alpha   90.00
_cell.angle_beta   90.00
_cell.angle_gamma   90.00
#
_symmetry.space_group_name_H-M   'P 1'
#
loop_
_entity.id
_entity.type
_entity.pdbx_description
1 polymer ?
#
loop_
_entity_poly.entity_id
_entity_poly.type
_entity_poly.pdbx_seq_one_letter_code
_entity_poly.pdbx_strand_id
1 'polypeptide(L)'
;MPEEGPGWGTAWGVAAMLVMVSLCCVPLASAMASGNLPRNHTVGLRIKATMRSDAAWVAGNRAAASLVRRTAIASAVTGACTVPVAGIPVLYLMVMACWACVLVAGMWKATGVAREAALRAHDAGET
;
A
#
# COMPACT_ATOMS: atom_id res chain seq x y z
N MET A 1 -35.02 -18.45 -5.08
CA MET A 1 -35.29 -17.49 -3.98
C MET A 1 -33.95 -16.94 -3.56
N PRO A 2 -33.85 -15.63 -3.33
CA PRO A 2 -32.82 -14.76 -3.90
C PRO A 2 -31.42 -15.05 -3.37
N GLU A 3 -30.45 -14.84 -4.24
CA GLU A 3 -29.00 -14.82 -3.98
C GLU A 3 -28.71 -13.89 -2.79
N GLU A 4 -28.76 -14.42 -1.58
CA GLU A 4 -28.43 -13.65 -0.39
C GLU A 4 -26.95 -13.31 -0.49
N GLY A 5 -26.66 -12.01 -0.62
CA GLY A 5 -25.29 -11.52 -0.58
C GLY A 5 -24.55 -12.02 0.67
N PRO A 6 -23.24 -11.79 0.79
CA PRO A 6 -22.47 -12.18 1.97
C PRO A 6 -23.24 -11.78 3.23
N GLY A 7 -23.72 -12.77 4.00
CA GLY A 7 -24.56 -12.52 5.17
C GLY A 7 -23.87 -11.49 6.08
N TRP A 8 -24.62 -10.61 6.72
CA TRP A 8 -24.08 -9.40 7.36
C TRP A 8 -22.81 -9.59 8.19
N GLY A 9 -22.67 -10.72 8.91
CA GLY A 9 -21.43 -11.06 9.62
C GLY A 9 -20.19 -11.23 8.72
N THR A 10 -20.35 -11.83 7.55
CA THR A 10 -19.26 -11.97 6.55
C THR A 10 -18.89 -10.63 5.92
N ALA A 11 -19.85 -9.73 5.67
CA ALA A 11 -19.56 -8.39 5.15
C ALA A 11 -18.69 -7.58 6.14
N TRP A 12 -19.03 -7.63 7.43
CA TRP A 12 -18.20 -7.03 8.48
C TRP A 12 -16.83 -7.68 8.60
N GLY A 13 -16.76 -9.02 8.54
CA GLY A 13 -15.50 -9.76 8.56
C GLY A 13 -14.57 -9.39 7.40
N VAL A 14 -15.11 -9.30 6.19
CA VAL A 14 -14.36 -8.87 5.00
C VAL A 14 -13.90 -7.43 5.15
N ALA A 15 -14.79 -6.50 5.51
CA ALA A 15 -14.43 -5.09 5.70
C ALA A 15 -13.30 -4.93 6.73
N ALA A 16 -13.39 -5.64 7.86
CA ALA A 16 -12.36 -5.63 8.89
C ALA A 16 -11.02 -6.16 8.35
N MET A 17 -11.04 -7.26 7.58
CA MET A 17 -9.82 -7.81 6.96
C MET A 17 -9.18 -6.81 5.99
N LEU A 18 -9.97 -6.19 5.10
CA LEU A 18 -9.47 -5.25 4.10
C LEU A 18 -8.88 -4.00 4.77
N VAL A 19 -9.58 -3.44 5.75
CA VAL A 19 -9.11 -2.29 6.53
C VAL A 19 -7.83 -2.66 7.27
N MET A 20 -7.77 -3.82 7.91
CA MET A 20 -6.59 -4.29 8.63
C MET A 20 -5.37 -4.42 7.69
N VAL A 21 -5.53 -5.10 6.55
CA VAL A 21 -4.46 -5.26 5.55
C VAL A 21 -3.98 -3.90 5.03
N SER A 22 -4.90 -2.99 4.74
CA SER A 22 -4.58 -1.62 4.32
C SER A 22 -3.80 -0.86 5.40
N LEU A 23 -4.23 -0.95 6.66
CA LEU A 23 -3.61 -0.22 7.78
C LEU A 23 -2.26 -0.79 8.20
N CYS A 24 -1.98 -2.08 7.97
CA CYS A 24 -0.66 -2.66 8.18
C CYS A 24 0.44 -1.96 7.36
N CYS A 25 0.10 -1.28 6.27
CA CYS A 25 1.04 -0.51 5.45
C CYS A 25 1.42 0.86 6.07
N VAL A 26 0.66 1.37 7.04
CA VAL A 26 0.93 2.65 7.71
C VAL A 26 2.20 2.62 8.57
N PRO A 27 2.41 1.66 9.49
CA PRO A 27 3.65 1.59 10.26
C PRO A 27 4.87 1.38 9.36
N LEU A 28 4.71 0.64 8.25
CA LEU A 28 5.75 0.50 7.23
C LEU A 28 6.12 1.85 6.62
N ALA A 29 5.13 2.67 6.22
CA ALA A 29 5.38 4.00 5.70
C ALA A 29 6.06 4.93 6.73
N SER A 30 5.69 4.84 8.00
CA SER A 30 6.35 5.61 9.07
C SER A 30 7.81 5.20 9.26
N ALA A 31 8.10 3.90 9.22
CA ALA A 31 9.47 3.38 9.27
C ALA A 31 10.29 3.81 8.05
N MET A 32 9.69 3.81 6.85
CA MET A 32 10.33 4.30 5.63
C MET A 32 10.63 5.81 5.67
N ALA A 33 9.73 6.61 6.28
CA ALA A 33 9.88 8.07 6.37
C ALA A 33 11.02 8.47 7.33
N SER A 34 11.20 7.74 8.44
CA SER A 34 12.22 8.07 9.44
C SER A 34 13.63 8.07 8.85
N GLY A 35 13.89 7.23 7.85
CA GLY A 35 15.23 7.05 7.28
C GLY A 35 16.18 6.25 8.19
N ASN A 36 15.72 5.85 9.38
CA ASN A 36 16.45 4.99 10.31
C ASN A 36 16.24 3.50 10.03
N LEU A 37 15.63 3.16 8.89
CA LEU A 37 15.43 1.78 8.50
C LEU A 37 16.74 1.27 7.87
N PRO A 38 17.55 0.44 8.57
CA PRO A 38 18.75 -0.12 7.96
C PRO A 38 18.36 -0.96 6.75
N ARG A 39 19.26 -1.05 5.76
CA ARG A 39 19.06 -1.91 4.60
C ARG A 39 18.85 -3.34 5.07
N ASN A 40 17.70 -3.91 4.75
CA ASN A 40 17.30 -5.20 5.28
C ASN A 40 16.51 -6.01 4.24
N HIS A 41 16.34 -7.31 4.51
CA HIS A 41 15.62 -8.25 3.65
C HIS A 41 14.19 -8.54 4.13
N THR A 42 13.59 -7.70 4.96
CA THR A 42 12.28 -8.00 5.60
C THR A 42 11.26 -6.86 5.50
N VAL A 43 11.68 -5.59 5.47
CA VAL A 43 10.84 -4.40 5.60
C VAL A 43 11.30 -3.31 4.62
N GLY A 44 10.38 -2.77 3.82
CA GLY A 44 10.63 -1.68 2.87
C GLY A 44 10.46 -2.08 1.40
N LEU A 45 10.62 -1.10 0.49
CA LEU A 45 10.54 -1.32 -0.95
C LEU A 45 11.86 -1.90 -1.47
N ARG A 46 11.92 -3.22 -1.56
CA ARG A 46 13.11 -3.99 -1.99
C ARG A 46 13.13 -4.18 -3.50
N ILE A 47 13.50 -3.13 -4.21
CA ILE A 47 13.75 -3.17 -5.64
C ILE A 47 15.25 -3.07 -5.91
N LYS A 48 15.70 -3.54 -7.09
CA LYS A 48 17.13 -3.55 -7.45
C LYS A 48 17.79 -2.17 -7.27
N ALA A 49 17.07 -1.09 -7.55
CA ALA A 49 17.57 0.27 -7.40
C ALA A 49 17.79 0.67 -5.92
N THR A 50 16.85 0.40 -5.02
CA THR A 50 16.96 0.77 -3.59
C THR A 50 17.98 -0.09 -2.84
N MET A 51 18.28 -1.29 -3.33
CA MET A 51 19.27 -2.18 -2.71
C MET A 51 20.72 -1.90 -3.14
N ARG A 52 20.95 -1.00 -4.10
CA ARG A 52 22.28 -0.75 -4.69
C ARG A 52 23.27 -0.13 -3.70
N SER A 53 22.81 0.80 -2.86
CA SER A 53 23.60 1.45 -1.82
C SER A 53 22.70 1.86 -0.64
N ASP A 54 23.30 2.16 0.51
CA ASP A 54 22.53 2.63 1.68
C ASP A 54 21.91 4.00 1.44
N ALA A 55 22.59 4.87 0.69
CA ALA A 55 22.04 6.16 0.24
C ALA A 55 20.80 5.96 -0.66
N ALA A 56 20.86 5.02 -1.61
CA ALA A 56 19.75 4.67 -2.49
C ALA A 56 18.58 4.04 -1.72
N TRP A 57 18.89 3.25 -0.68
CA TRP A 57 17.90 2.66 0.22
C TRP A 57 17.11 3.74 0.97
N VAL A 58 17.80 4.66 1.64
CA VAL A 58 17.16 5.72 2.43
C VAL A 58 16.38 6.66 1.52
N ALA A 59 16.98 7.12 0.42
CA ALA A 59 16.34 8.05 -0.51
C ALA A 59 15.05 7.46 -1.12
N GLY A 60 15.11 6.22 -1.62
CA GLY A 60 13.97 5.56 -2.24
C GLY A 60 12.84 5.26 -1.27
N ASN A 61 13.15 4.72 -0.08
CA ASN A 61 12.12 4.44 0.92
C ASN A 61 11.49 5.73 1.46
N ARG A 62 12.29 6.76 1.76
CA ARG A 62 11.76 8.05 2.25
C ARG A 62 10.87 8.72 1.22
N ALA A 63 11.24 8.72 -0.06
CA ALA A 63 10.44 9.31 -1.13
C ALA A 63 9.08 8.61 -1.30
N ALA A 64 9.05 7.28 -1.21
CA ALA A 64 7.82 6.50 -1.36
C ALA A 64 6.93 6.48 -0.11
N ALA A 65 7.46 6.80 1.07
CA ALA A 65 6.75 6.70 2.36
C ALA A 65 5.41 7.45 2.36
N SER A 66 5.39 8.70 1.86
CA SER A 66 4.17 9.51 1.83
C SER A 66 3.09 8.91 0.93
N LEU A 67 3.49 8.30 -0.19
CA LEU A 67 2.58 7.66 -1.13
C LEU A 67 2.05 6.34 -0.58
N VAL A 68 2.91 5.50 0.00
CA VAL A 68 2.49 4.26 0.69
C VAL A 68 1.46 4.57 1.77
N ARG A 69 1.67 5.62 2.58
CA ARG A 69 0.71 6.05 3.61
C ARG A 69 -0.62 6.51 3.01
N ARG A 70 -0.59 7.33 1.96
CA ARG A 70 -1.83 7.80 1.29
C ARG A 70 -2.61 6.65 0.67
N THR A 71 -1.92 5.71 0.03
CA THR A 71 -2.55 4.50 -0.53
C THR A 71 -3.13 3.61 0.55
N ALA A 72 -2.43 3.43 1.67
CA ALA A 72 -2.92 2.68 2.82
C ALA A 72 -4.23 3.27 3.37
N ILE A 73 -4.29 4.59 3.56
CA ILE A 73 -5.49 5.27 4.05
C ILE A 73 -6.62 5.20 3.01
N ALA A 74 -6.32 5.50 1.73
CA ALA A 74 -7.32 5.45 0.66
C ALA A 74 -7.94 4.06 0.52
N SER A 75 -7.10 3.01 0.52
CA SER A 75 -7.58 1.63 0.48
C SER A 75 -8.36 1.25 1.74
N ALA A 76 -7.95 1.69 2.95
CA ALA A 76 -8.74 1.44 4.16
C ALA A 76 -10.14 2.06 4.06
N VAL A 77 -10.25 3.29 3.56
CA VAL A 77 -11.56 3.96 3.34
C VAL A 77 -12.40 3.17 2.34
N THR A 78 -11.84 2.78 1.19
CA THR A 78 -12.56 1.97 0.19
C THR A 78 -12.99 0.62 0.76
N GLY A 79 -12.17 -0.01 1.61
CA GLY A 79 -12.49 -1.26 2.29
C GLY A 79 -13.67 -1.12 3.25
N ALA A 80 -13.73 -0.02 4.01
CA ALA A 80 -14.85 0.28 4.90
C ALA A 80 -16.17 0.52 4.13
N CYS A 81 -16.10 1.07 2.91
CA CYS A 81 -17.25 1.27 2.04
C CYS A 81 -17.91 -0.03 1.56
N THR A 82 -17.30 -1.20 1.78
CA THR A 82 -17.91 -2.50 1.42
C THR A 82 -19.13 -2.85 2.28
N VAL A 83 -19.20 -2.37 3.53
CA VAL A 83 -20.31 -2.63 4.46
C VAL A 83 -21.65 -2.07 3.98
N PRO A 84 -21.78 -0.76 3.67
CA PRO A 84 -23.07 -0.20 3.24
C PRO A 84 -23.59 -0.76 1.91
N VAL A 85 -22.72 -1.34 1.07
CA VAL A 85 -23.08 -1.87 -0.25
C VAL A 85 -23.28 -3.39 -0.26
N ALA A 86 -23.14 -4.07 0.88
CA ALA A 86 -23.19 -5.53 0.98
C ALA A 86 -24.51 -6.16 0.49
N GLY A 87 -25.61 -5.42 0.56
CA GLY A 87 -26.93 -5.86 0.05
C GLY A 87 -27.08 -5.84 -1.47
N ILE A 88 -26.10 -5.30 -2.21
CA ILE A 88 -26.13 -5.19 -3.67
C ILE A 88 -24.89 -5.92 -4.24
N PRO A 89 -25.00 -7.20 -4.64
CA PRO A 89 -23.84 -8.05 -4.97
C PRO A 89 -22.90 -7.45 -6.02
N VAL A 90 -23.45 -6.86 -7.10
CA VAL A 90 -22.64 -6.25 -8.18
C VAL A 90 -21.86 -5.04 -7.65
N LEU A 91 -22.50 -4.17 -6.86
CA LEU A 91 -21.84 -3.00 -6.29
C LEU A 91 -20.78 -3.40 -5.26
N TYR A 92 -21.05 -4.42 -4.46
CA TYR A 92 -20.09 -4.99 -3.53
C TYR A 92 -18.82 -5.48 -4.25
N LEU A 93 -18.97 -6.25 -5.32
CA LEU A 93 -17.83 -6.71 -6.15
C LEU A 93 -17.08 -5.54 -6.81
N MET A 94 -17.79 -4.51 -7.26
CA MET A 94 -17.16 -3.31 -7.82
C MET A 94 -16.33 -2.55 -6.78
N VAL A 95 -16.82 -2.39 -5.55
CA VAL A 95 -16.07 -1.75 -4.46
C VAL A 95 -14.85 -2.60 -4.05
N MET A 96 -14.99 -3.93 -4.03
CA MET A 96 -13.87 -4.85 -3.78
C MET A 96 -12.79 -4.75 -4.88
N ALA A 97 -13.20 -4.74 -6.14
CA ALA A 97 -12.29 -4.53 -7.26
C ALA A 97 -11.61 -3.16 -7.20
N CYS A 98 -12.37 -2.11 -6.85
CA CYS A 98 -11.84 -0.76 -6.65
C CYS A 98 -10.79 -0.74 -5.53
N TRP A 99 -11.06 -1.38 -4.39
CA TRP A 99 -10.10 -1.51 -3.30
C TRP A 99 -8.79 -2.15 -3.75
N ALA A 100 -8.87 -3.27 -4.47
CA ALA A 100 -7.70 -3.96 -5.01
C ALA A 100 -6.93 -3.07 -6.00
N CYS A 101 -7.62 -2.38 -6.90
CA CYS A 101 -7.02 -1.45 -7.84
C CYS A 101 -6.31 -0.29 -7.13
N VAL A 102 -6.92 0.32 -6.10
CA VAL A 102 -6.31 1.41 -5.33
C VAL A 102 -5.03 0.93 -4.65
N LEU A 103 -5.06 -0.24 -4.01
CA LEU A 103 -3.91 -0.80 -3.32
C LEU A 103 -2.78 -1.12 -4.31
N VAL A 104 -3.07 -1.87 -5.37
CA VAL A 104 -2.09 -2.32 -6.37
C VAL A 104 -1.50 -1.12 -7.14
N ALA A 105 -2.33 -0.23 -7.66
CA ALA A 105 -1.85 0.93 -8.41
C ALA A 105 -1.06 1.90 -7.53
N GLY A 106 -1.47 2.07 -6.27
CA GLY A 106 -0.74 2.90 -5.31
C GLY A 106 0.63 2.32 -4.96
N MET A 107 0.71 1.00 -4.72
CA MET A 107 2.00 0.33 -4.50
C MET A 107 2.90 0.38 -5.74
N TRP A 108 2.33 0.20 -6.93
CA TRP A 108 3.11 0.32 -8.17
C TRP A 108 3.69 1.72 -8.35
N LYS A 109 2.90 2.78 -8.15
CA LYS A 109 3.42 4.15 -8.16
C LYS A 109 4.49 4.38 -7.08
N ALA A 110 4.30 3.83 -5.88
CA ALA A 110 5.30 3.91 -4.81
C ALA A 110 6.63 3.26 -5.21
N THR A 111 6.61 2.12 -5.90
CA THR A 111 7.84 1.50 -6.43
C THR A 111 8.53 2.35 -7.50
N GLY A 112 7.76 3.04 -8.36
CA GLY A 112 8.30 3.96 -9.36
C GLY A 112 9.02 5.14 -8.72
N VAL A 113 8.37 5.81 -7.77
CA VAL A 113 8.95 6.93 -7.01
C VAL A 113 10.20 6.49 -6.24
N ALA A 114 10.16 5.32 -5.59
CA ALA A 114 11.32 4.77 -4.89
C ALA A 114 12.48 4.52 -5.84
N ARG A 115 12.20 4.01 -7.05
CA ARG A 115 13.21 3.72 -8.07
C ARG A 115 13.90 4.99 -8.54
N GLU A 116 13.13 6.02 -8.90
CA GLU A 116 13.68 7.29 -9.37
C GLU A 116 14.56 7.95 -8.31
N ALA A 117 14.10 8.00 -7.06
CA ALA A 117 14.86 8.58 -5.96
C ALA A 117 16.14 7.78 -5.65
N ALA A 118 16.08 6.45 -5.71
CA ALA A 118 17.23 5.59 -5.51
C ALA A 118 18.31 5.76 -6.59
N LEU A 119 17.91 5.89 -7.85
CA LEU A 119 18.83 6.12 -8.97
C LEU A 119 19.52 7.49 -8.83
N ARG A 120 18.77 8.57 -8.56
CA ARG A 120 19.34 9.90 -8.34
C ARG A 120 20.36 9.94 -7.20
N ALA A 121 20.08 9.23 -6.11
CA ALA A 121 20.98 9.16 -4.96
C ALA A 121 22.24 8.33 -5.25
N HIS A 122 22.15 7.36 -6.16
CA HIS A 122 23.30 6.61 -6.61
C HIS A 122 24.20 7.45 -7.51
N ASP A 123 23.64 8.12 -8.52
CA ASP A 123 24.39 8.95 -9.47
C ASP A 123 25.09 10.14 -8.76
N ALA A 124 24.47 10.70 -7.72
CA ALA A 124 25.05 11.77 -6.90
C ALA A 124 26.17 11.31 -5.93
N GLY A 125 26.33 10.01 -5.73
CA GLY A 125 27.40 9.43 -4.90
C GLY A 125 28.62 8.96 -5.69
N GLU A 126 28.54 8.98 -7.03
CA GLU A 126 29.65 8.64 -7.94
C GLU A 126 30.42 9.88 -8.44
N THR A 127 30.05 11.09 -7.99
CA THR A 127 30.79 12.36 -8.20
C THR A 127 31.60 12.75 -6.99
#